data_AF-A0A914RB54-F1
#
_entry.id   AF-A0A914RB54-F1
#
_cell.length_a   1.000
_cell.length_b   1.000
_cell.length_c   1.000
_cell.angle_alpha   90.00
_cell.angle_beta   90.00
_cell.angle_gamma   90.00
#
_symmetry.space_group_name_H-M   'P 1'
#
loop_
_entity.id
_entity.type
_entity.pdbx_description
1 polymer ?
#
loop_
_entity_poly.entity_id
_entity_poly.type
_entity_poly.pdbx_seq_one_letter_code
_entity_poly.pdbx_strand_id
1 'polypeptide(L)'
;FIILGQYGALKFHTGLFLAFVVSALTSVFESVGDYHAAARVSDERAPPSHAINRGILAEGSGSFLAGLLGPGVGMTTHTENIGVIGVTRVASRFTMVIAGLMLIFLGSFTKLGAVLSTIPDPLVGGVLASSMAMVGGVAIANVQQVDLKSSRNIAILGFSIMVGMIVPSYFNHHPIVTGNETLDQVLLVLLTLPMFVGAFVACVLDNTVAAHDLGESGIDIYAFPPFIMKLVKKIPCLNFLPFMPKEKKTTGQINTVV
;
A
#
# COMPACT_ATOMS: atom_id res chain seq x y z
N PHE A 1 23.47 21.06 11.23
CA PHE A 1 23.78 20.56 12.58
C PHE A 1 22.47 20.35 13.30
N ILE A 2 22.15 19.12 13.68
CA ILE A 2 20.92 18.78 14.39
C ILE A 2 21.09 19.27 15.83
N ILE A 3 20.40 20.35 16.19
CA ILE A 3 20.44 20.89 17.55
C ILE A 3 19.34 20.17 18.34
N LEU A 4 19.74 19.21 19.18
CA LEU A 4 18.86 18.63 20.20
C LEU A 4 18.24 19.78 21.02
N GLY A 5 16.90 19.91 20.97
CA GLY A 5 16.14 20.93 21.68
C GLY A 5 15.56 22.08 20.85
N GLN A 6 15.79 22.14 19.53
CA GLN A 6 15.25 23.22 18.68
C GLN A 6 13.72 23.17 18.49
N TYR A 7 13.09 22.02 18.71
CA TYR A 7 11.67 21.76 18.46
C TYR A 7 10.76 21.76 19.71
N GLY A 8 11.28 22.19 20.86
CA GLY A 8 10.53 22.24 22.12
C GLY A 8 10.34 20.88 22.80
N ALA A 9 9.57 20.86 23.89
CA ALA A 9 9.31 19.65 24.67
C ALA A 9 8.30 18.72 23.97
N LEU A 10 8.46 17.40 24.16
CA LEU A 10 7.54 16.38 23.65
C LEU A 10 6.12 16.62 24.19
N LYS A 11 5.16 16.88 23.29
CA LYS A 11 3.74 17.00 23.62
C LYS A 11 2.99 15.78 23.10
N PHE A 12 2.30 15.08 23.98
CA PHE A 12 1.51 13.92 23.61
C PHE A 12 0.10 14.34 23.19
N HIS A 13 -0.28 14.05 21.94
CA HIS A 13 -1.61 14.27 21.42
C HIS A 13 -2.19 12.94 20.94
N THR A 14 -3.25 12.47 21.59
CA THR A 14 -3.82 11.13 21.32
C THR A 14 -4.33 10.98 19.88
N GLY A 15 -4.96 12.02 19.31
CA GLY A 15 -5.43 12.00 17.93
C GLY A 15 -4.29 11.87 16.91
N LEU A 16 -3.21 12.65 17.08
CA LEU A 16 -2.03 12.55 16.21
C LEU A 16 -1.31 11.22 16.39
N PHE A 17 -1.22 10.69 17.62
CA PHE A 17 -0.63 9.39 17.88
C PHE A 17 -1.33 8.29 17.06
N LEU A 18 -2.66 8.25 17.09
CA LEU A 18 -3.43 7.27 16.31
C LEU A 18 -3.27 7.49 14.80
N ALA A 19 -3.20 8.75 14.35
CA ALA A 19 -2.90 9.07 12.96
C ALA A 19 -1.55 8.50 12.49
N PHE A 20 -0.51 8.68 13.29
CA PHE A 20 0.81 8.13 13.00
C PHE A 20 0.83 6.60 13.01
N VAL A 21 0.06 5.94 13.90
CA VAL A 21 -0.07 4.47 13.91
C VAL A 21 -0.69 3.97 12.61
N VAL A 22 -1.80 4.58 12.15
CA VAL A 22 -2.46 4.18 10.90
C VAL A 22 -1.57 4.47 9.69
N SER A 23 -0.88 5.62 9.69
CA SER A 23 0.08 5.96 8.63
C SER A 23 1.25 4.98 8.59
N ALA A 24 1.78 4.55 9.74
CA ALA A 24 2.85 3.57 9.82
C ALA A 24 2.40 2.19 9.30
N LEU A 25 1.18 1.74 9.64
CA LEU A 25 0.62 0.50 9.08
C LEU A 25 0.49 0.57 7.56
N THR A 26 0.09 1.73 7.04
CA THR A 26 -0.06 1.94 5.60
C THR A 26 1.30 1.91 4.90
N SER A 27 2.32 2.57 5.48
CA SER A 27 3.70 2.54 4.99
C SER A 27 4.26 1.11 4.98
N VAL A 28 3.92 0.26 5.96
CA VAL A 28 4.33 -1.15 5.94
C VAL A 28 3.77 -1.89 4.72
N PHE A 29 2.51 -1.66 4.33
CA PHE A 29 1.94 -2.28 3.13
C PHE A 29 2.63 -1.82 1.85
N GLU A 30 2.98 -0.54 1.77
CA GLU A 30 3.76 0.04 0.66
C GLU A 30 5.16 -0.58 0.60
N SER A 31 5.90 -0.59 1.71
CA SER A 31 7.27 -1.13 1.79
C SER A 31 7.35 -2.62 1.41
N VAL A 32 6.35 -3.42 1.79
CA VAL A 32 6.29 -4.83 1.36
C VAL A 32 6.19 -4.95 -0.17
N GLY A 33 5.32 -4.14 -0.79
CA GLY A 33 5.19 -4.06 -2.24
C GLY A 33 6.49 -3.63 -2.92
N ASP A 34 7.17 -2.66 -2.32
CA ASP A 34 8.45 -2.13 -2.80
C ASP A 34 9.58 -3.15 -2.71
N TYR A 35 9.67 -3.94 -1.63
CA TYR A 35 10.67 -5.01 -1.53
C TYR A 35 10.48 -6.07 -2.61
N HIS A 36 9.23 -6.44 -2.90
CA HIS A 36 8.92 -7.37 -3.98
C HIS A 36 9.22 -6.78 -5.35
N ALA A 37 8.92 -5.49 -5.56
CA ALA A 37 9.26 -4.79 -6.80
C ALA A 37 10.77 -4.67 -7.00
N ALA A 38 11.51 -4.30 -5.96
CA ALA A 38 12.97 -4.21 -5.97
C ALA A 38 13.63 -5.57 -6.30
N ALA A 39 13.15 -6.66 -5.71
CA ALA A 39 13.65 -8.01 -6.01
C ALA A 39 13.43 -8.38 -7.48
N ARG A 40 12.25 -8.09 -8.05
CA ARG A 40 11.95 -8.36 -9.46
C ARG A 40 12.81 -7.53 -10.41
N VAL A 41 12.98 -6.24 -10.12
CA VAL A 41 13.81 -5.35 -10.94
C VAL A 41 15.30 -5.72 -10.87
N SER A 42 15.72 -6.31 -9.75
CA SER A 42 17.08 -6.81 -9.55
C SER A 42 17.31 -8.24 -10.07
N ASP A 43 16.29 -8.87 -10.67
CA ASP A 43 16.29 -10.27 -11.13
C ASP A 43 16.68 -11.27 -10.03
N GLU A 44 16.24 -10.99 -8.80
CA GLU A 44 16.55 -11.76 -7.60
C GLU A 44 15.29 -12.44 -7.04
N ARG A 45 15.47 -13.50 -6.25
CA ARG A 45 14.35 -14.20 -5.61
C ARG A 45 13.53 -13.26 -4.72
N ALA A 46 12.22 -13.51 -4.67
CA ALA A 46 11.33 -12.83 -3.72
C ALA A 46 11.88 -12.89 -2.29
N PRO A 47 11.86 -11.76 -1.55
CA PRO A 47 12.47 -11.67 -0.23
C PRO A 47 11.79 -12.64 0.77
N PRO A 48 12.56 -13.41 1.56
CA PRO A 48 11.99 -14.26 2.60
C PRO A 48 11.38 -13.40 3.72
N SER A 49 10.40 -13.94 4.45
CA SER A 49 9.67 -13.19 5.50
C SER A 49 10.58 -12.61 6.59
N HIS A 50 11.69 -13.28 6.92
CA HIS A 50 12.66 -12.75 7.88
C HIS A 50 13.38 -11.50 7.38
N ALA A 51 13.56 -11.34 6.06
CA ALA A 51 14.21 -10.19 5.46
C ALA A 51 13.25 -9.00 5.44
N ILE A 52 11.98 -9.25 5.11
CA ILE A 52 10.90 -8.26 5.19
C ILE A 52 10.76 -7.74 6.62
N ASN A 53 10.69 -8.62 7.62
CA ASN A 53 10.60 -8.22 9.02
C ASN A 53 11.81 -7.37 9.47
N ARG A 54 13.02 -7.72 9.01
CA ARG A 54 14.22 -6.91 9.30
C ARG A 54 14.20 -5.55 8.62
N GLY A 55 13.68 -5.47 7.39
CA GLY A 55 13.49 -4.21 6.66
C GLY A 55 12.52 -3.28 7.37
N ILE A 56 11.33 -3.79 7.72
CA ILE A 56 10.32 -3.02 8.47
C ILE A 56 10.85 -2.55 9.82
N LEU A 57 11.60 -3.40 10.53
CA LEU A 57 12.26 -3.00 11.80
C LEU A 57 13.29 -1.89 11.58
N ALA A 58 14.04 -1.92 10.47
CA ALA A 58 14.98 -0.86 10.12
C ALA A 58 14.24 0.46 9.85
N GLU A 59 13.16 0.44 9.07
CA GLU A 59 12.31 1.61 8.81
C GLU A 59 11.69 2.19 10.10
N GLY A 60 11.17 1.32 10.97
CA GLY A 60 10.65 1.73 12.28
C GLY A 60 11.71 2.32 13.18
N SER A 61 12.91 1.72 13.22
CA SER A 61 14.05 2.26 13.98
C SER A 61 14.54 3.61 13.43
N GLY A 62 14.53 3.77 12.10
CA GLY A 62 14.84 5.02 11.42
C GLY A 62 13.82 6.10 11.70
N SER A 63 12.53 5.75 11.69
CA SER A 63 11.42 6.64 12.06
C SER A 63 11.51 7.08 13.52
N PHE A 64 11.85 6.16 14.43
CA PHE A 64 12.07 6.46 15.84
C PHE A 64 13.23 7.45 16.02
N LEU A 65 14.35 7.20 15.33
CA LEU A 65 15.51 8.08 15.37
C LEU A 65 15.21 9.45 14.74
N ALA A 66 14.45 9.49 13.64
CA ALA A 66 14.00 10.73 13.00
C ALA A 66 13.04 11.54 13.89
N GLY A 67 12.18 10.86 14.67
CA GLY A 67 11.37 11.50 15.70
C GLY A 67 12.22 12.12 16.81
N LEU A 68 13.27 11.42 17.25
CA LEU A 68 14.16 11.88 18.33
C LEU A 68 15.08 13.03 17.89
N LEU A 69 15.60 12.96 16.66
CA LEU A 69 16.54 13.96 16.11
C LEU A 69 15.85 15.22 15.59
N GLY A 70 14.51 15.27 15.54
CA GLY A 70 13.75 16.48 15.25
C GLY A 70 13.13 16.63 13.85
N PRO A 71 13.47 15.88 12.79
CA PRO A 71 12.72 15.92 11.53
C PRO A 71 11.22 15.64 11.70
N GLY A 72 10.83 14.80 12.67
CA GLY A 72 9.42 14.54 12.99
C GLY A 72 8.64 13.84 11.85
N VAL A 73 9.34 13.25 10.88
CA VAL A 73 8.79 12.53 9.73
C VAL A 73 9.13 11.05 9.81
N GLY A 74 8.20 10.20 9.37
CA GLY A 74 8.43 8.76 9.24
C GLY A 74 9.40 8.45 8.10
N MET A 75 10.20 7.41 8.29
CA MET A 75 11.11 6.86 7.28
C MET A 75 10.45 5.64 6.63
N THR A 76 10.47 5.60 5.30
CA THR A 76 9.91 4.51 4.50
C THR A 76 10.86 4.18 3.34
N THR A 77 10.61 3.07 2.65
CA THR A 77 11.32 2.76 1.40
C THR A 77 10.87 3.72 0.29
N HIS A 78 11.81 4.11 -0.57
CA HIS A 78 11.57 5.02 -1.69
C HIS A 78 11.47 4.24 -3.00
N THR A 79 10.28 4.22 -3.59
CA THR A 79 9.99 3.56 -4.87
C THR A 79 10.83 4.11 -6.03
N GLU A 80 11.29 5.36 -5.95
CA GLU A 80 12.17 5.96 -6.96
C GLU A 80 13.50 5.24 -7.09
N ASN A 81 14.03 4.71 -5.99
CA ASN A 81 15.26 3.92 -6.01
C ASN A 81 15.10 2.64 -6.83
N ILE A 82 13.90 2.05 -6.81
CA ILE A 82 13.57 0.87 -7.63
C ILE A 82 13.62 1.24 -9.11
N GLY A 83 13.07 2.40 -9.48
CA GLY A 83 13.17 2.93 -10.85
C GLY A 83 14.61 3.14 -11.30
N VAL A 84 15.46 3.70 -10.43
CA VAL A 84 16.89 3.91 -10.71
C VAL A 84 17.60 2.57 -10.91
N ILE A 85 17.33 1.54 -10.10
CA ILE A 85 17.90 0.20 -10.29
C ILE A 85 17.47 -0.36 -11.66
N GLY A 86 16.21 -0.17 -12.05
CA GLY A 86 15.69 -0.64 -13.34
C GLY A 86 16.39 -0.04 -14.55
N VAL A 87 16.76 1.24 -14.47
CA VAL A 87 17.48 1.95 -15.55
C VAL A 87 18.98 1.65 -15.51
N THR A 88 19.60 1.72 -14.33
CA THR A 88 21.06 1.58 -14.17
C THR A 88 21.53 0.13 -14.19
N ARG A 89 20.63 -0.82 -13.93
CA ARG A 89 20.94 -2.25 -13.75
C ARG A 89 21.94 -2.51 -12.61
N VAL A 90 22.06 -1.58 -11.65
CA VAL A 90 22.96 -1.71 -10.49
C VAL A 90 22.13 -1.88 -9.22
N ALA A 91 21.95 -3.12 -8.78
CA ALA A 91 21.27 -3.47 -7.53
C ALA A 91 22.23 -3.73 -6.35
N SER A 92 23.47 -3.21 -6.42
CA SER A 92 24.50 -3.51 -5.42
C SER A 92 24.22 -2.84 -4.07
N ARG A 93 24.24 -3.63 -2.99
CA ARG A 93 24.14 -3.14 -1.60
C ARG A 93 25.19 -2.08 -1.26
N PHE A 94 26.38 -2.18 -1.86
CA PHE A 94 27.48 -1.26 -1.59
C PHE A 94 27.19 0.14 -2.13
N THR A 95 26.54 0.22 -3.30
CA THR A 95 26.09 1.48 -3.89
C THR A 95 25.10 2.19 -2.96
N MET A 96 24.16 1.45 -2.37
CA MET A 96 23.17 2.01 -1.44
C MET A 96 23.81 2.52 -0.14
N VAL A 97 24.79 1.79 0.40
CA VAL A 97 25.54 2.23 1.59
C VAL A 97 26.34 3.49 1.31
N ILE A 98 27.03 3.56 0.17
CA ILE A 98 27.78 4.77 -0.22
C ILE A 98 26.82 5.95 -0.41
N ALA A 99 25.69 5.74 -1.07
CA ALA A 99 24.69 6.79 -1.25
C ALA A 99 24.19 7.33 0.10
N GLY A 100 23.89 6.46 1.06
CA GLY A 100 23.51 6.86 2.41
C GLY A 100 24.60 7.65 3.14
N LEU A 101 25.86 7.20 3.06
CA LEU A 101 27.00 7.92 3.65
C LEU A 101 27.20 9.30 3.00
N MET A 102 27.04 9.38 1.67
CA MET A 102 27.08 10.65 0.94
C MET A 102 25.97 11.58 1.40
N LEU A 103 24.73 11.09 1.57
CA LEU A 103 23.62 11.91 2.07
C LEU A 103 23.86 12.44 3.49
N ILE A 104 24.42 11.63 4.38
CA ILE A 104 24.80 12.06 5.74
C ILE A 104 25.87 13.15 5.68
N PHE A 105 26.90 12.96 4.83
CA PHE A 105 27.95 13.94 4.63
C PHE A 105 27.37 15.25 4.06
N LEU A 106 26.54 15.16 3.02
CA LEU A 106 25.92 16.30 2.35
C LEU A 106 24.97 17.07 3.29
N GLY A 107 24.17 16.36 4.09
CA GLY A 107 23.27 16.93 5.09
C GLY A 107 24.00 17.62 6.25
N SER A 108 25.27 17.30 6.47
CA SER A 108 26.09 17.99 7.47
C SER A 108 26.46 19.41 7.02
N PHE A 109 26.45 19.71 5.71
CA PHE A 109 26.72 21.04 5.16
C PHE A 109 25.45 21.89 5.03
N THR A 110 25.24 22.80 5.98
CA THR A 110 24.08 23.71 5.99
C THR A 110 24.03 24.67 4.79
N LYS A 111 25.18 24.96 4.17
CA LYS A 111 25.25 25.77 2.93
C LYS A 111 24.51 25.12 1.77
N LEU A 112 24.54 23.79 1.67
CA LEU A 112 23.80 23.07 0.63
C LEU A 112 22.29 23.17 0.89
N GLY A 113 21.85 23.08 2.16
CA GLY A 113 20.46 23.34 2.52
C GLY A 113 19.99 24.74 2.12
N ALA A 114 20.85 25.76 2.28
CA ALA A 114 20.54 27.11 1.82
C ALA A 114 20.38 27.20 0.29
N VAL A 115 21.26 26.53 -0.47
CA VAL A 115 21.11 26.47 -1.94
C VAL A 115 19.83 25.74 -2.34
N LEU A 116 19.49 24.62 -1.69
CA LEU A 116 18.24 23.90 -1.95
C LEU A 116 17.00 24.77 -1.69
N SER A 117 17.05 25.66 -0.68
CA SER A 117 15.96 26.61 -0.41
C SER A 117 15.78 27.71 -1.47
N THR A 118 16.75 27.89 -2.37
CA THR A 118 16.62 28.84 -3.50
C THR A 118 15.93 28.23 -4.72
N ILE A 119 15.66 26.93 -4.70
CA ILE A 119 14.99 26.24 -5.82
C ILE A 119 13.53 26.70 -5.88
N PRO A 120 13.04 27.17 -7.04
CA PRO A 120 11.65 27.55 -7.22
C PRO A 120 10.65 26.43 -6.94
N ASP A 121 9.53 26.78 -6.30
CA ASP A 121 8.43 25.83 -5.99
C ASP A 121 7.94 25.00 -7.19
N PRO A 122 7.82 25.55 -8.43
CA PRO A 122 7.41 24.74 -9.58
C PRO A 122 8.35 23.57 -9.89
N LEU A 123 9.66 23.71 -9.63
CA LEU A 123 10.63 22.62 -9.82
C LEU A 123 10.48 21.56 -8.74
N VAL A 124 10.27 21.97 -7.49
CA VAL A 124 10.00 21.06 -6.38
C VAL A 124 8.72 20.26 -6.67
N GLY A 125 7.66 20.93 -7.12
CA GLY A 125 6.42 20.27 -7.55
C GLY A 125 6.64 19.27 -8.69
N GLY A 126 7.49 19.59 -9.67
CA GLY A 126 7.85 18.69 -10.77
C GLY A 126 8.56 17.41 -10.31
N VAL A 127 9.49 17.54 -9.35
CA VAL A 127 10.17 16.37 -8.74
C VAL A 127 9.20 15.53 -7.92
N LEU A 128 8.31 16.15 -7.13
CA LEU A 128 7.29 15.42 -6.39
C LEU A 128 6.29 14.71 -7.32
N ALA A 129 5.92 15.35 -8.44
CA ALA A 129 5.04 14.74 -9.44
C ALA A 129 5.68 13.52 -10.11
N SER A 130 6.98 13.58 -10.45
CA SER A 130 7.68 12.43 -11.02
C SER A 130 7.82 11.27 -10.02
N SER A 131 8.06 11.58 -8.74
CA SER A 131 8.00 10.62 -7.63
C SER A 131 6.67 9.90 -7.56
N MET A 132 5.55 10.64 -7.52
CA MET A 132 4.20 10.04 -7.49
C MET A 132 3.90 9.22 -8.74
N ALA A 133 4.38 9.64 -9.91
CA ALA A 133 4.24 8.87 -11.15
C ALA A 133 4.98 7.53 -11.08
N MET A 134 6.17 7.50 -10.47
CA MET A 134 6.92 6.25 -10.24
C MET A 134 6.17 5.30 -9.30
N VAL A 135 5.62 5.81 -8.20
CA VAL A 135 4.79 5.04 -7.27
C VAL A 135 3.59 4.41 -8.01
N GLY A 136 2.91 5.19 -8.84
CA GLY A 136 1.83 4.68 -9.71
C GLY A 136 2.29 3.59 -10.68
N GLY A 137 3.48 3.74 -11.28
CA GLY A 137 4.08 2.74 -12.16
C GLY A 137 4.37 1.41 -11.45
N VAL A 138 4.95 1.47 -10.25
CA VAL A 138 5.21 0.27 -9.43
C VAL A 138 3.92 -0.37 -8.94
N ALA A 139 2.89 0.42 -8.62
CA ALA A 139 1.56 -0.10 -8.30
C ALA A 139 0.97 -0.92 -9.47
N ILE A 140 1.05 -0.41 -10.71
CA ILE A 140 0.60 -1.15 -11.90
C ILE A 140 1.42 -2.43 -12.09
N ALA A 141 2.75 -2.36 -11.93
CA ALA A 141 3.62 -3.53 -12.04
C ALA A 141 3.30 -4.60 -10.99
N ASN A 142 2.89 -4.20 -9.78
CA ASN A 142 2.40 -5.11 -8.74
C ASN A 142 1.05 -5.74 -9.13
N VAL A 143 0.12 -4.95 -9.67
CA VAL A 143 -1.20 -5.43 -10.10
C VAL A 143 -1.09 -6.45 -11.26
N GLN A 144 -0.08 -6.33 -12.11
CA GLN A 144 0.20 -7.30 -13.18
C GLN A 144 0.55 -8.71 -12.67
N GLN A 145 0.88 -8.88 -11.38
CA GLN A 145 1.10 -10.19 -10.77
C GLN A 145 -0.20 -10.95 -10.48
N VAL A 146 -1.35 -10.25 -10.51
CA VAL A 146 -2.67 -10.84 -10.30
C VAL A 146 -3.26 -11.23 -11.64
N ASP A 147 -4.09 -12.29 -11.67
CA ASP A 147 -4.84 -12.64 -12.88
C ASP A 147 -5.92 -11.59 -13.18
N LEU A 148 -5.56 -10.64 -14.06
CA LEU A 148 -6.46 -9.60 -14.56
C LEU A 148 -7.41 -10.10 -15.66
N LYS A 149 -7.43 -11.39 -16.01
CA LYS A 149 -8.47 -11.94 -16.89
C LYS A 149 -9.75 -12.22 -16.11
N SER A 150 -9.63 -12.48 -14.81
CA SER A 150 -10.77 -12.71 -13.94
C SER A 150 -11.54 -11.41 -13.71
N SER A 151 -12.82 -11.40 -14.10
CA SER A 151 -13.71 -10.26 -13.85
C SER A 151 -13.86 -9.93 -12.36
N ARG A 152 -13.70 -10.93 -11.47
CA ARG A 152 -13.67 -10.74 -10.01
C ARG A 152 -12.52 -9.81 -9.62
N ASN A 153 -11.30 -10.12 -10.06
CA ASN A 153 -10.11 -9.38 -9.64
C ASN A 153 -10.14 -7.94 -10.19
N ILE A 154 -10.56 -7.76 -11.44
CA ILE A 154 -10.74 -6.41 -12.02
C ILE A 154 -11.82 -5.63 -11.26
N ALA A 155 -12.95 -6.25 -10.91
CA ALA A 155 -14.03 -5.58 -10.19
C ALA A 155 -13.58 -5.15 -8.78
N ILE A 156 -12.87 -6.02 -8.05
CA ILE A 156 -12.32 -5.71 -6.72
C ILE A 156 -11.34 -4.55 -6.81
N LEU A 157 -10.41 -4.60 -7.78
CA LEU A 157 -9.41 -3.55 -8.01
C LEU A 157 -10.06 -2.21 -8.36
N GLY A 158 -10.97 -2.19 -9.32
CA GLY A 158 -11.63 -0.96 -9.77
C GLY A 158 -12.48 -0.33 -8.67
N PHE A 159 -13.24 -1.14 -7.93
CA PHE A 159 -14.09 -0.66 -6.85
C PHE A 159 -13.27 -0.13 -5.66
N SER A 160 -12.20 -0.82 -5.27
CA SER A 160 -11.34 -0.38 -4.17
C SER A 160 -10.64 0.94 -4.47
N ILE A 161 -10.14 1.14 -5.70
CA ILE A 161 -9.56 2.42 -6.15
C ILE A 161 -10.61 3.53 -6.12
N MET A 162 -11.80 3.27 -6.66
CA MET A 162 -12.88 4.27 -6.70
C MET A 162 -13.31 4.70 -5.29
N VAL A 163 -13.57 3.74 -4.39
CA VAL A 163 -13.98 4.04 -3.01
C VAL A 163 -12.83 4.71 -2.23
N GLY A 164 -11.60 4.25 -2.45
CA GLY A 164 -10.40 4.85 -1.86
C GLY A 164 -10.19 6.32 -2.25
N MET A 165 -10.73 6.78 -3.39
CA MET A 165 -10.70 8.21 -3.74
C MET A 165 -11.94 8.97 -3.25
N ILE A 166 -13.14 8.39 -3.38
CA ILE A 166 -14.40 9.07 -3.08
C ILE A 166 -14.58 9.31 -1.58
N VAL A 167 -14.33 8.29 -0.76
CA VAL A 167 -14.61 8.34 0.68
C VAL A 167 -13.76 9.40 1.39
N PRO A 168 -12.42 9.44 1.20
CA PRO A 168 -11.62 10.53 1.75
C PRO A 168 -12.06 11.91 1.28
N SER A 169 -12.38 12.06 -0.01
CA SER A 169 -12.83 13.35 -0.56
C SER A 169 -14.13 13.83 0.11
N TYR A 170 -15.06 12.90 0.36
CA TYR A 170 -16.30 13.19 1.07
C TYR A 170 -16.07 13.63 2.53
N PHE A 171 -15.29 12.86 3.29
CA PHE A 171 -15.05 13.14 4.72
C PHE A 171 -14.14 14.34 4.96
N ASN A 172 -13.35 14.76 3.97
CA ASN A 172 -12.64 16.05 4.02
C ASN A 172 -13.59 17.25 3.96
N HIS A 173 -14.70 17.17 3.23
CA HIS A 173 -15.69 18.23 3.15
C HIS A 173 -16.79 18.12 4.22
N HIS A 174 -17.04 16.90 4.72
CA HIS A 174 -18.06 16.60 5.71
C HIS A 174 -17.44 15.87 6.91
N PRO A 175 -16.88 16.61 7.88
CA PRO A 175 -16.28 16.01 9.06
C PRO A 175 -17.33 15.33 9.93
N ILE A 176 -16.94 14.23 10.56
CA ILE A 176 -17.81 13.44 11.45
C ILE A 176 -17.97 14.17 12.78
N VAL A 177 -19.21 14.28 13.25
CA VAL A 177 -19.55 14.84 14.55
C VAL A 177 -20.39 13.83 15.31
N THR A 178 -19.73 12.98 16.08
CA THR A 178 -20.37 11.92 16.90
C THR A 178 -20.57 12.40 18.35
N GLY A 179 -20.05 13.58 18.70
CA GLY A 179 -20.14 14.17 20.05
C GLY A 179 -19.01 13.76 20.99
N ASN A 180 -18.05 12.95 20.53
CA ASN A 180 -16.81 12.64 21.23
C ASN A 180 -15.63 13.07 20.36
N GLU A 181 -14.94 14.13 20.78
CA GLU A 181 -13.83 14.73 20.03
C GLU A 181 -12.71 13.74 19.70
N THR A 182 -12.45 12.76 20.57
CA THR A 182 -11.40 11.76 20.35
C THR A 182 -11.81 10.77 19.26
N LEU A 183 -13.05 10.31 19.27
CA LEU A 183 -13.56 9.38 18.25
C LEU A 183 -13.68 10.07 16.89
N ASP A 184 -14.15 11.32 16.89
CA ASP A 184 -14.30 12.12 15.68
C ASP A 184 -12.94 12.32 14.99
N GLN A 185 -11.88 12.63 15.75
CA GLN A 185 -10.52 12.76 15.22
C GLN A 185 -10.00 11.44 14.64
N VAL A 186 -10.21 10.32 15.34
CA VAL A 186 -9.72 9.01 14.88
C VAL A 186 -10.41 8.57 13.61
N LEU A 187 -11.74 8.70 13.56
CA LEU A 187 -12.53 8.33 12.39
C LEU A 187 -12.22 9.25 11.22
N LEU A 188 -12.08 10.56 11.46
CA LEU A 188 -11.74 11.51 10.42
C LEU A 188 -10.38 11.19 9.81
N VAL A 189 -9.35 10.94 10.61
CA VAL A 189 -8.03 10.56 10.09
C VAL A 189 -8.10 9.24 9.30
N LEU A 190 -8.74 8.22 9.86
CA LEU A 190 -8.80 6.89 9.24
C LEU A 190 -9.56 6.90 7.91
N LEU A 191 -10.64 7.70 7.80
CA LEU A 191 -11.47 7.81 6.60
C LEU A 191 -10.93 8.80 5.57
N THR A 192 -10.08 9.75 5.99
CA THR A 192 -9.42 10.69 5.08
C THR A 192 -8.12 10.15 4.47
N LEU A 193 -7.66 8.95 4.88
CA LEU A 193 -6.49 8.28 4.32
C LEU A 193 -6.89 7.39 3.12
N PRO A 194 -6.58 7.80 1.85
CA PRO A 194 -7.04 7.07 0.66
C PRO A 194 -6.52 5.64 0.57
N MET A 195 -5.25 5.45 0.91
CA MET A 195 -4.61 4.14 0.90
C MET A 195 -5.25 3.18 1.91
N PHE A 196 -5.56 3.66 3.12
CA PHE A 196 -6.21 2.83 4.14
C PHE A 196 -7.61 2.39 3.67
N VAL A 197 -8.43 3.32 3.20
CA VAL A 197 -9.80 3.03 2.76
C VAL A 197 -9.79 2.07 1.55
N GLY A 198 -8.93 2.33 0.56
CA GLY A 198 -8.79 1.47 -0.60
C GLY A 198 -8.35 0.05 -0.23
N ALA A 199 -7.32 -0.08 0.61
CA ALA A 199 -6.81 -1.38 1.07
C ALA A 199 -7.85 -2.14 1.90
N PHE A 200 -8.54 -1.45 2.81
CA PHE A 200 -9.59 -2.06 3.62
C PHE A 200 -10.73 -2.60 2.75
N VAL A 201 -11.22 -1.81 1.79
CA VAL A 201 -12.27 -2.22 0.86
C VAL A 201 -11.81 -3.37 -0.03
N ALA A 202 -10.58 -3.32 -0.56
CA ALA A 202 -10.00 -4.41 -1.35
C ALA A 202 -9.95 -5.71 -0.54
N CYS A 203 -9.48 -5.67 0.71
CA CYS A 203 -9.40 -6.82 1.60
C CYS A 203 -10.78 -7.39 1.92
N VAL A 204 -11.76 -6.54 2.26
CA VAL A 204 -13.13 -6.97 2.51
C VAL A 204 -13.70 -7.64 1.26
N LEU A 205 -13.58 -7.03 0.09
CA LEU A 205 -14.13 -7.59 -1.14
C LEU A 205 -13.43 -8.88 -1.56
N ASP A 206 -12.11 -8.99 -1.41
CA ASP A 206 -11.39 -10.23 -1.72
C ASP A 206 -11.82 -11.38 -0.80
N ASN A 207 -12.07 -11.11 0.48
CA ASN A 207 -12.58 -12.12 1.42
C ASN A 207 -14.07 -12.44 1.24
N THR A 208 -14.87 -11.52 0.72
CA THR A 208 -16.33 -11.67 0.65
C THR A 208 -16.80 -12.21 -0.71
N VAL A 209 -16.13 -11.82 -1.79
CA VAL A 209 -16.47 -12.22 -3.16
C VAL A 209 -15.91 -13.62 -3.43
N ALA A 210 -16.81 -14.57 -3.65
CA ALA A 210 -16.54 -15.94 -4.10
C ALA A 210 -15.45 -15.99 -5.18
N ALA A 211 -14.41 -16.81 -4.98
CA ALA A 211 -13.44 -17.09 -6.02
C ALA A 211 -14.13 -17.80 -7.21
N HIS A 212 -13.72 -17.45 -8.43
CA HIS A 212 -14.04 -18.23 -9.61
C HIS A 212 -12.99 -19.33 -9.71
N ASP A 213 -13.18 -20.44 -9.00
CA ASP A 213 -12.31 -21.59 -9.14
C ASP A 213 -12.67 -22.31 -10.44
N LEU A 214 -11.77 -22.22 -11.44
CA LEU A 214 -11.66 -23.28 -12.43
C LEU A 214 -11.17 -24.51 -11.66
N GLY A 215 -12.09 -25.40 -11.28
CA GLY A 215 -11.68 -26.67 -10.71
C GLY A 215 -10.75 -27.40 -11.68
N GLU A 216 -9.82 -28.22 -11.17
CA GLU A 216 -8.97 -29.13 -11.95
C GLU A 216 -9.75 -30.01 -12.94
N SER A 217 -11.08 -30.04 -12.84
CA SER A 217 -12.03 -30.77 -13.67
C SER A 217 -12.66 -29.96 -14.82
N GLY A 218 -12.32 -28.68 -15.00
CA GLY A 218 -12.94 -27.81 -16.03
C GLY A 218 -14.42 -27.47 -15.77
N ILE A 219 -14.85 -27.52 -14.51
CA ILE A 219 -16.21 -27.17 -14.06
C ILE A 219 -16.15 -25.80 -13.39
N ASP A 220 -16.98 -24.86 -13.85
CA ASP A 220 -17.16 -23.55 -13.22
C ASP A 220 -17.89 -23.75 -11.88
N ILE A 221 -17.13 -23.73 -10.78
CA ILE A 221 -17.70 -23.82 -9.43
C ILE A 221 -17.84 -22.38 -8.92
N TYR A 222 -19.06 -21.85 -8.99
CA TYR A 222 -19.39 -20.66 -8.21
C TYR A 222 -19.49 -21.09 -6.74
N ALA A 223 -18.59 -20.64 -5.87
CA ALA A 223 -18.65 -20.96 -4.44
C ALA A 223 -18.28 -19.77 -3.54
N PHE A 224 -19.20 -19.39 -2.65
CA PHE A 224 -18.91 -18.45 -1.57
C PHE A 224 -17.86 -19.01 -0.61
N PRO A 225 -17.16 -18.15 0.18
CA PRO A 225 -16.27 -18.59 1.25
C PRO A 225 -16.90 -19.69 2.12
N PRO A 226 -16.14 -20.69 2.61
CA PRO A 226 -16.69 -21.88 3.26
C PRO A 226 -17.57 -21.57 4.49
N PHE A 227 -17.29 -20.47 5.19
CA PHE A 227 -18.13 -19.98 6.28
C PHE A 227 -19.51 -19.49 5.78
N ILE A 228 -19.54 -18.69 4.71
CA ILE A 228 -20.76 -18.18 4.09
C ILE A 228 -21.54 -19.34 3.47
N MET A 229 -20.88 -20.28 2.81
CA MET A 229 -21.53 -21.43 2.19
C MET A 229 -22.16 -22.37 3.23
N LYS A 230 -21.58 -22.49 4.44
CA LYS A 230 -22.23 -23.19 5.58
C LYS A 230 -23.49 -22.47 6.07
N LEU A 231 -23.46 -21.14 6.13
CA LEU A 231 -24.61 -20.33 6.55
C LEU A 231 -25.74 -20.37 5.51
N VAL A 232 -25.35 -20.29 4.24
CA VAL A 232 -26.23 -20.26 3.08
C VAL A 232 -26.91 -21.63 2.83
N LYS A 233 -26.19 -22.75 2.97
CA LYS A 233 -26.77 -24.11 2.92
C LYS A 233 -27.73 -24.40 4.08
N LYS A 234 -27.66 -23.61 5.17
CA LYS A 234 -28.55 -23.74 6.33
C LYS A 234 -29.95 -23.16 6.08
N ILE A 235 -30.11 -22.33 5.05
CA ILE A 235 -31.36 -21.64 4.73
C ILE A 235 -31.82 -22.08 3.32
N PRO A 236 -32.75 -23.05 3.22
CA PRO A 236 -33.12 -23.67 1.94
C PRO A 236 -33.78 -22.70 0.94
N CYS A 237 -34.39 -21.62 1.40
CA CYS A 237 -35.00 -20.59 0.54
C CYS A 237 -33.97 -19.70 -0.19
N LEU A 238 -32.73 -19.61 0.28
CA LEU A 238 -31.68 -18.86 -0.42
C LEU A 238 -31.25 -19.57 -1.72
N ASN A 239 -31.44 -20.89 -1.84
CA ASN A 239 -31.05 -21.68 -3.02
C ASN A 239 -31.87 -21.35 -4.27
N PHE A 240 -33.01 -20.67 -4.09
CA PHE A 240 -33.90 -20.30 -5.19
C PHE A 240 -33.60 -18.92 -5.78
N LEU A 241 -32.69 -18.16 -5.17
CA LEU A 241 -32.39 -16.79 -5.59
C LEU A 241 -31.53 -16.79 -6.86
N PRO A 242 -31.77 -15.84 -7.78
CA PRO A 242 -31.10 -15.81 -9.09
C PRO A 242 -29.60 -15.50 -9.00
N PHE A 243 -29.15 -14.91 -7.90
CA PHE A 243 -27.76 -14.54 -7.62
C PHE A 243 -26.98 -15.62 -6.86
N MET A 244 -27.59 -16.79 -6.64
CA MET A 244 -26.95 -17.87 -5.90
C MET A 244 -25.99 -18.68 -6.79
N PRO A 245 -24.88 -19.20 -6.23
CA PRO A 245 -23.90 -19.96 -7.00
C PRO A 245 -24.55 -21.24 -7.54
N LYS A 246 -24.65 -21.38 -8.87
CA LYS A 246 -25.19 -22.56 -9.53
C LYS A 246 -24.06 -23.33 -10.19
N GLU A 247 -23.95 -24.63 -9.94
CA GLU A 247 -23.03 -25.49 -10.69
C GLU A 247 -23.40 -25.46 -12.17
N LYS A 248 -22.52 -24.93 -13.01
CA LYS A 248 -22.70 -24.95 -14.46
C LYS A 248 -21.74 -25.99 -15.03
N LYS A 249 -22.28 -27.15 -15.42
CA LYS A 249 -21.50 -28.15 -16.15
C LYS A 249 -21.25 -27.64 -17.56
N THR A 250 -19.98 -27.47 -17.92
CA THR A 250 -19.56 -27.12 -19.28
C THR A 250 -19.79 -28.31 -20.21
N THR A 251 -20.97 -28.39 -20.83
CA THR A 251 -21.25 -29.38 -21.89
C THR A 251 -20.64 -28.86 -23.20
N GLY A 252 -19.36 -29.13 -23.41
CA GLY A 252 -18.68 -28.73 -24.65
C GLY A 252 -17.30 -29.35 -24.74
N GLN A 253 -17.19 -30.44 -25.50
CA GLN A 253 -15.91 -30.99 -25.92
C GLN A 253 -15.13 -29.90 -26.66
N ILE A 254 -13.99 -29.48 -26.11
CA ILE A 254 -12.94 -28.83 -26.91
C ILE A 254 -11.92 -29.93 -27.19
N ASN A 255 -12.09 -30.56 -28.36
CA ASN A 255 -11.07 -31.38 -28.97
C ASN A 255 -9.84 -30.51 -29.30
N THR A 256 -8.66 -31.16 -29.29
CA THR A 256 -7.47 -30.87 -30.12
C THR A 256 -6.63 -29.63 -29.74
N VAL A 257 -5.29 -29.61 -29.69
CA VAL A 257 -4.15 -30.54 -29.92
C VAL A 257 -2.94 -29.89 -29.21
N VAL A 258 -2.01 -30.72 -28.70
CA VAL A 258 -0.56 -30.48 -28.43
C VAL A 258 -0.10 -29.08 -28.02
#